data_AF-A0A6N2XEP4-F1
#
_entry.id   AF-A0A6N2XEP4-F1
#
_cell.length_a   1.000
_cell.length_b   1.000
_cell.length_c   1.000
_cell.angle_alpha   90.00
_cell.angle_beta   90.00
_cell.angle_gamma   90.00
#
_symmetry.space_group_name_H-M   'P 1'
#
loop_
_entity.id
_entity.type
_entity.pdbx_description
1 polymer ?
#
loop_
_entity_poly.entity_id
_entity_poly.type
_entity_poly.pdbx_seq_one_letter_code
_entity_poly.pdbx_strand_id
1 'polypeptide(L)'
;MSQAVVSRYVEDVDGRPVDRLLDDGKTVEYITLEGQKVIAYIAHGVEFNAGKDSLDNYVKRFYYNQEGYDNVELNQRIVFSILFDKNLNIIEVRQLPPHFLRKEECYKKLFIDILNNTTGMWHKTIEHKEWYVYWYVTRLF
;
A
#
# COMPACT_ATOMS: atom_id res chain seq x y z
N MET A 1 19.11 -1.12 31.91
CA MET A 1 17.70 -0.78 31.63
C MET A 1 17.59 -0.45 30.15
N SER A 2 17.18 -1.42 29.33
CA SER A 2 16.99 -1.18 27.89
C SER A 2 15.73 -0.33 27.72
N GLN A 3 15.87 0.84 27.11
CA GLN A 3 14.72 1.60 26.64
C GLN A 3 13.97 0.70 25.64
N ALA A 4 12.75 0.29 25.99
CA ALA A 4 11.84 -0.30 25.03
C ALA A 4 11.64 0.75 23.94
N VAL A 5 12.17 0.50 22.75
CA VAL A 5 11.76 1.25 21.56
C VAL A 5 10.29 0.92 21.40
N VAL A 6 9.41 1.80 21.86
CA VAL A 6 7.98 1.69 21.58
C VAL A 6 7.88 1.86 20.07
N SER A 7 7.90 0.75 19.36
CA SER A 7 7.65 0.70 17.93
C SER A 7 6.25 1.30 17.75
N ARG A 8 6.20 2.52 17.19
CA ARG A 8 4.96 3.25 16.90
C ARG A 8 4.40 2.71 15.58
N TYR A 9 3.09 2.64 15.49
CA TYR A 9 2.45 2.36 14.20
C TYR A 9 2.79 3.47 13.22
N VAL A 10 2.97 3.08 11.96
CA VAL A 10 2.83 4.01 10.84
C VAL A 10 1.37 4.42 10.78
N GLU A 11 1.11 5.71 10.59
CA GLU A 11 -0.23 6.24 10.37
C GLU A 11 -0.43 6.50 8.88
N ASP A 12 -1.67 6.35 8.40
CA ASP A 12 -2.04 6.81 7.07
C ASP A 12 -2.18 8.35 7.06
N VAL A 13 -2.40 8.91 5.87
CA VAL A 13 -2.63 10.35 5.71
C VAL A 13 -3.87 10.86 6.46
N ASP A 14 -4.80 9.99 6.87
CA ASP A 14 -5.96 10.36 7.67
C ASP A 14 -5.68 10.28 9.19
N GLY A 15 -4.43 10.05 9.60
CA GLY A 15 -3.99 9.95 10.98
C GLY A 15 -4.41 8.65 11.67
N ARG A 16 -4.80 7.62 10.92
CA ARG A 16 -5.22 6.33 11.47
C ARG A 16 -4.05 5.35 11.46
N PRO A 17 -3.84 4.55 12.52
CA PRO A 17 -2.77 3.56 12.54
C PRO A 17 -2.98 2.52 11.43
N VAL A 18 -1.90 2.16 10.73
CA VAL A 18 -1.89 1.17 9.65
C VAL A 18 -1.18 -0.07 10.12
N ASP A 19 0.15 -0.02 10.24
CA ASP A 19 0.93 -1.19 10.56
C ASP A 19 2.17 -0.83 11.36
N ARG A 20 2.75 -1.87 11.94
CA ARG A 20 3.97 -1.78 12.73
C ARG A 20 4.81 -3.02 12.50
N LEU A 21 6.06 -2.80 12.10
CA LEU A 21 7.03 -3.87 11.93
C LEU A 21 7.28 -4.59 13.27
N LEU A 22 7.22 -5.92 13.23
CA LEU A 22 7.51 -6.79 14.36
C LEU A 22 9.00 -7.16 14.39
N ASP A 23 9.46 -7.66 15.53
CA ASP A 23 10.89 -7.94 15.80
C ASP A 23 11.50 -9.00 14.86
N ASP A 24 10.67 -9.77 14.16
CA ASP A 24 11.12 -10.77 13.18
C ASP A 24 11.58 -10.14 11.84
N GLY A 25 11.31 -8.85 11.62
CA GLY A 25 11.65 -8.10 10.41
C GLY A 25 10.93 -8.56 9.14
N LYS A 26 9.94 -9.46 9.25
CA LYS A 26 9.26 -10.10 8.12
C LYS A 26 7.74 -9.98 8.19
N THR A 27 7.21 -9.67 9.37
CA THR A 27 5.79 -9.45 9.60
C THR A 27 5.51 -8.08 10.19
N VAL A 28 4.31 -7.60 9.94
CA VAL A 28 3.75 -6.44 10.62
C VAL A 28 2.49 -6.84 11.39
N GLU A 29 2.25 -6.17 12.50
CA GLU A 29 0.91 -6.08 13.08
C GLU A 29 0.16 -4.95 12.37
N TYR A 30 -0.85 -5.32 11.60
CA TYR A 30 -1.65 -4.42 10.79
C TYR A 30 -3.02 -4.19 11.46
N ILE A 31 -3.48 -2.94 11.52
CA ILE A 31 -4.80 -2.54 12.02
C ILE A 31 -5.65 -2.11 10.83
N THR A 32 -6.67 -2.91 10.53
CA THR A 32 -7.66 -2.61 9.48
C THR A 32 -8.47 -1.35 9.81
N LEU A 33 -9.14 -0.79 8.81
CA LEU A 33 -10.05 0.35 9.01
C LEU A 33 -11.21 0.03 9.97
N GLU A 34 -11.59 -1.25 10.09
CA GLU A 34 -12.60 -1.74 11.05
C GLU A 34 -12.02 -1.93 12.47
N GLY A 35 -10.71 -1.72 12.66
CA GLY A 35 -10.02 -1.85 13.95
C GLY A 35 -9.55 -3.28 14.26
N GLN A 36 -9.76 -4.25 13.37
CA GLN A 36 -9.21 -5.60 13.52
C GLN A 36 -7.69 -5.57 13.39
N LYS A 37 -7.00 -6.24 14.31
CA LYS A 37 -5.56 -6.47 14.25
C LYS A 37 -5.25 -7.81 13.57
N VAL A 38 -4.37 -7.80 12.59
CA VAL A 38 -3.91 -8.99 11.88
C VAL A 38 -2.37 -9.01 11.80
N ILE A 39 -1.80 -10.20 11.67
CA ILE A 39 -0.35 -10.37 11.45
C ILE A 39 -0.14 -10.63 9.97
N ALA A 40 0.38 -9.64 9.25
CA ALA A 40 0.56 -9.70 7.80
C ALA A 40 2.04 -9.86 7.43
N TYR A 41 2.32 -10.67 6.42
CA TYR A 41 3.68 -10.90 5.95
C TYR A 41 4.11 -9.83 4.93
N ILE A 42 5.28 -9.22 5.13
CA ILE A 42 5.78 -8.09 4.30
C ILE A 42 6.93 -8.50 3.37
N ALA A 43 7.72 -9.50 3.75
CA ALA A 43 9.02 -9.78 3.16
C ALA A 43 8.90 -10.56 1.84
N HIS A 44 8.46 -9.89 0.78
CA HIS A 44 8.22 -10.51 -0.53
C HIS A 44 7.33 -11.74 -0.36
N GLY A 45 6.18 -11.58 0.31
CA GLY A 45 5.17 -12.64 0.41
C GLY A 45 4.22 -12.67 -0.79
N VAL A 46 4.08 -11.52 -1.45
CA VAL A 46 3.23 -11.28 -2.61
C VAL A 46 3.96 -10.37 -3.59
N GLU A 47 3.80 -10.66 -4.88
CA GLU A 47 4.34 -9.86 -5.98
C GLU A 47 3.29 -9.67 -7.08
N PHE A 48 3.38 -8.54 -7.77
CA PHE A 48 2.53 -8.26 -8.94
C PHE A 48 2.95 -9.15 -10.10
N ASN A 49 1.99 -9.62 -10.89
CA ASN A 49 2.25 -10.44 -12.07
C ASN A 49 3.06 -9.61 -13.08
N ALA A 50 4.26 -10.09 -13.43
CA ALA A 50 5.29 -9.37 -14.20
C ALA A 50 6.06 -8.26 -13.44
N GLY A 51 6.02 -8.28 -12.10
CA GLY A 51 6.92 -7.50 -11.24
C GLY A 51 6.51 -6.04 -11.03
N LYS A 52 7.29 -5.35 -10.21
CA LYS A 52 7.00 -3.97 -9.76
C LYS A 52 6.89 -2.98 -10.91
N ASP A 53 7.78 -3.05 -11.91
CA ASP A 53 7.77 -2.09 -13.02
C ASP A 53 6.48 -2.17 -13.84
N SER A 54 5.90 -3.37 -13.96
CA SER A 54 4.61 -3.57 -14.62
C SER A 54 3.46 -2.95 -13.81
N LEU A 55 3.49 -3.04 -12.48
CA LEU A 55 2.55 -2.34 -11.61
C LEU A 55 2.70 -0.81 -11.73
N ASP A 56 3.93 -0.30 -11.71
CA ASP A 56 4.21 1.13 -11.90
C ASP A 56 3.62 1.63 -13.23
N ASN A 57 3.83 0.87 -14.31
CA ASN A 57 3.28 1.19 -15.64
C ASN A 57 1.76 1.11 -15.70
N TYR A 58 1.16 0.10 -15.05
CA TYR A 58 -0.29 -0.01 -14.92
C TYR A 58 -0.86 1.24 -14.24
N VAL A 59 -0.32 1.59 -13.07
CA VAL A 59 -0.79 2.74 -12.30
C VAL A 59 -0.63 4.05 -13.07
N LYS A 60 0.55 4.27 -13.67
CA LYS A 60 0.82 5.45 -14.50
C LYS A 60 -0.15 5.56 -15.67
N ARG A 61 -0.38 4.46 -16.40
CA ARG A 61 -1.32 4.44 -17.55
C ARG A 61 -2.72 4.91 -17.14
N PHE A 62 -3.25 4.45 -16.01
CA PHE A 62 -4.57 4.88 -15.56
C PHE A 62 -4.58 6.30 -14.98
N TYR A 63 -3.49 6.71 -14.34
CA TYR A 63 -3.34 8.06 -13.81
C TYR A 63 -3.30 9.13 -14.93
N TYR A 64 -2.48 8.94 -15.96
CA TYR A 64 -2.35 9.93 -17.06
C TYR A 64 -3.54 9.93 -18.03
N ASN A 65 -4.34 8.86 -18.08
CA ASN A 65 -5.51 8.76 -18.98
C ASN A 65 -6.82 9.26 -18.34
N GLN A 66 -6.76 10.01 -17.23
CA GLN A 66 -7.95 10.61 -16.63
C GLN A 66 -8.45 11.81 -17.45
N GLU A 67 -9.76 11.94 -17.62
CA GLU A 67 -10.35 13.16 -18.18
C GLU A 67 -10.06 14.35 -17.26
N GLY A 68 -9.60 15.47 -17.83
CA GLY A 68 -9.20 16.65 -17.05
C GLY A 68 -7.88 16.47 -16.29
N TYR A 69 -7.02 15.54 -16.74
CA TYR A 69 -5.67 15.38 -16.22
C TYR A 69 -4.95 16.73 -16.13
N ASP A 70 -4.57 17.09 -14.91
CA ASP A 70 -3.83 18.30 -14.62
C ASP A 70 -2.35 17.95 -14.81
N ASN A 71 -1.68 18.53 -15.82
CA ASN A 71 -0.25 18.31 -16.12
C ASN A 71 0.70 18.83 -15.01
N VAL A 72 0.21 19.00 -13.79
CA VAL A 72 1.03 19.26 -12.63
C VAL A 72 1.83 18.00 -12.34
N GLU A 73 3.11 18.05 -12.71
CA GLU A 73 4.10 17.09 -12.24
C GLU A 73 4.04 17.09 -10.71
N LEU A 74 3.49 16.02 -10.12
CA LEU A 74 3.48 15.91 -8.66
C LEU A 74 4.92 15.84 -8.14
N ASN A 75 5.84 15.26 -8.94
CA ASN A 75 7.24 15.02 -8.60
C ASN A 75 7.44 14.52 -7.17
N GLN A 76 6.46 13.74 -6.69
CA GLN A 76 6.32 13.37 -5.29
C GLN A 76 6.40 11.86 -5.17
N ARG A 77 7.14 11.41 -4.16
CA ARG A 77 7.13 10.01 -3.75
C ARG A 77 5.85 9.74 -2.98
N ILE A 78 5.07 8.79 -3.45
CA ILE A 78 3.80 8.38 -2.85
C ILE A 78 3.93 6.92 -2.42
N VAL A 79 3.34 6.60 -1.28
CA VAL A 79 3.41 5.27 -0.68
C VAL A 79 2.00 4.80 -0.35
N PHE A 80 1.69 3.56 -0.71
CA PHE A 80 0.45 2.88 -0.35
C PHE A 80 0.76 1.56 0.36
N SER A 81 0.00 1.25 1.40
CA SER A 81 -0.06 -0.08 2.00
C SER A 81 -1.26 -0.83 1.42
N ILE A 82 -1.04 -2.03 0.90
CA ILE A 82 -2.07 -2.88 0.31
C ILE A 82 -2.17 -4.15 1.15
N LEU A 83 -3.30 -4.35 1.84
CA LEU A 83 -3.56 -5.55 2.63
C LEU A 83 -4.29 -6.59 1.78
N PHE A 84 -3.82 -7.83 1.82
CA PHE A 84 -4.43 -8.96 1.15
C PHE A 84 -4.82 -10.05 2.14
N ASP A 85 -5.91 -10.75 1.84
CA ASP A 85 -6.22 -12.03 2.48
C ASP A 85 -5.38 -13.19 1.89
N LYS A 86 -5.58 -14.40 2.43
CA LYS A 86 -4.90 -15.61 1.95
C LYS A 86 -5.18 -15.99 0.51
N ASN A 87 -6.21 -15.44 -0.12
CA ASN A 87 -6.57 -15.70 -1.52
C ASN A 87 -6.11 -14.56 -2.44
N LEU A 88 -5.34 -13.60 -1.92
CA LEU A 88 -4.94 -12.38 -2.62
C LEU A 88 -6.10 -11.48 -3.04
N ASN A 89 -7.24 -11.56 -2.34
CA ASN A 89 -8.24 -10.51 -2.41
C ASN A 89 -7.69 -9.29 -1.69
N ILE A 90 -7.76 -8.13 -2.34
CA ILE A 90 -7.39 -6.85 -1.72
C ILE A 90 -8.49 -6.49 -0.73
N ILE A 91 -8.11 -6.37 0.54
CA ILE A 91 -9.04 -6.04 1.64
C ILE A 91 -9.06 -4.53 1.86
N GLU A 92 -7.91 -3.87 1.83
CA GLU A 92 -7.82 -2.42 1.89
C GLU A 92 -6.53 -1.89 1.23
N VAL A 93 -6.62 -0.66 0.74
CA VAL A 93 -5.50 0.13 0.23
C VAL A 93 -5.49 1.44 0.98
N ARG A 94 -4.37 1.79 1.60
CA ARG A 94 -4.23 2.99 2.43
C ARG A 94 -3.01 3.79 2.01
N GLN A 95 -3.19 5.10 1.80
CA GLN A 95 -2.09 6.00 1.50
C GLN A 95 -1.29 6.28 2.78
N LEU A 96 0.00 5.98 2.75
CA LEU A 96 0.92 6.39 3.80
C LEU A 96 1.49 7.78 3.47
N PRO A 97 1.97 8.55 4.47
CA PRO A 97 2.63 9.82 4.25
C PRO A 97 3.74 9.74 3.18
N PRO A 98 3.97 10.80 2.40
CA PRO A 98 3.40 12.15 2.58
C PRO A 98 2.00 12.34 1.98
N HIS A 99 1.31 13.37 2.48
CA HIS A 99 0.11 13.94 1.86
C HIS A 99 0.41 14.46 0.45
N PHE A 100 -0.56 14.39 -0.46
CA PHE A 100 -0.41 15.02 -1.77
C PHE A 100 -0.30 16.54 -1.64
N LEU A 101 0.61 17.16 -2.39
CA LEU A 101 0.76 18.63 -2.38
C LEU A 101 -0.49 19.38 -2.85
N ARG A 102 -1.32 18.75 -3.70
CA ARG A 102 -2.54 19.33 -4.27
C ARG A 102 -3.58 18.25 -4.48
N LYS A 103 -4.86 18.63 -4.42
CA LYS A 103 -5.99 17.78 -4.83
C LYS A 103 -5.99 16.40 -4.13
N GLU A 104 -5.57 16.39 -2.86
CA GLU A 104 -5.29 15.17 -2.11
C GLU A 104 -6.43 14.14 -2.14
N GLU A 105 -7.65 14.53 -1.77
CA GLU A 105 -8.76 13.58 -1.72
C GLU A 105 -9.06 12.93 -3.08
N CYS A 106 -8.98 13.69 -4.18
CA CYS A 106 -9.26 13.13 -5.50
C CYS A 106 -8.14 12.20 -5.99
N TYR A 107 -6.87 12.51 -5.69
CA TYR A 107 -5.75 11.64 -6.05
C TYR A 107 -5.67 10.42 -5.15
N LYS A 108 -5.87 10.58 -3.83
CA LYS A 108 -5.99 9.46 -2.88
C LYS A 108 -7.02 8.46 -3.37
N LYS A 109 -8.24 8.95 -3.70
CA LYS A 109 -9.31 8.12 -4.24
C LYS A 109 -8.92 7.45 -5.56
N LEU A 110 -8.40 8.21 -6.53
CA LEU A 110 -7.98 7.68 -7.83
C LEU A 110 -6.98 6.54 -7.71
N PHE A 111 -5.93 6.72 -6.90
CA PHE A 111 -4.91 5.69 -6.71
C PHE A 111 -5.45 4.45 -5.99
N ILE A 112 -6.27 4.64 -4.95
CA ILE A 112 -6.94 3.55 -4.26
C ILE A 112 -7.81 2.75 -5.24
N ASP A 113 -8.59 3.43 -6.08
CA ASP A 113 -9.43 2.78 -7.10
C ASP A 113 -8.59 2.00 -8.12
N ILE A 114 -7.49 2.59 -8.63
CA ILE A 114 -6.56 1.91 -9.55
C ILE A 114 -5.97 0.65 -8.91
N LEU A 115 -5.48 0.75 -7.66
CA LEU A 115 -4.85 -0.37 -6.96
C LEU A 115 -5.87 -1.46 -6.62
N ASN A 116 -7.08 -1.13 -6.19
CA ASN A 116 -8.14 -2.11 -5.96
C ASN A 116 -8.49 -2.93 -7.22
N ASN A 117 -8.39 -2.31 -8.40
CA ASN A 117 -8.60 -2.98 -9.70
C ASN A 117 -7.46 -3.95 -10.09
N THR A 118 -6.44 -4.13 -9.25
CA THR A 118 -5.37 -5.11 -9.49
C THR A 118 -5.66 -6.48 -8.87
N THR A 119 -6.85 -6.70 -8.31
CA THR A 119 -7.26 -8.02 -7.78
C THR A 119 -7.11 -9.10 -8.87
N GLY A 120 -6.52 -10.25 -8.51
CA GLY A 120 -6.21 -11.33 -9.46
C GLY A 120 -4.97 -11.10 -10.32
N MET A 121 -4.29 -9.95 -10.19
CA MET A 121 -3.02 -9.64 -10.86
C MET A 121 -1.79 -9.86 -9.97
N TRP A 122 -1.95 -10.59 -8.87
CA TRP A 122 -0.91 -10.85 -7.90
C TRP A 122 -0.68 -12.36 -7.74
N HIS A 123 0.50 -12.75 -7.30
CA HIS A 123 0.80 -14.12 -6.92
C HIS A 123 1.57 -14.14 -5.60
N LYS A 124 1.48 -15.28 -4.91
CA LYS A 124 2.24 -15.53 -3.69
C LYS A 124 3.64 -15.97 -4.05
N THR A 125 4.60 -15.40 -3.37
CA THR A 125 5.99 -15.86 -3.33
C THR A 125 6.27 -16.66 -2.06
N ILE A 126 5.40 -16.54 -1.05
CA ILE A 126 5.41 -17.38 0.15
C ILE A 126 4.00 -17.89 0.42
N GLU A 127 3.86 -19.21 0.49
CA GLU A 127 2.58 -19.88 0.72
C GLU A 127 2.19 -19.98 2.19
N HIS A 128 0.93 -20.37 2.42
CA HIS A 128 0.36 -20.71 3.73
C HIS A 128 0.39 -19.58 4.77
N LYS A 129 0.22 -18.33 4.35
CA LYS A 129 -0.06 -17.20 5.26
C LYS A 129 -1.52 -16.77 5.13
N GLU A 130 -2.09 -16.33 6.25
CA GLU A 130 -3.46 -15.83 6.29
C GLU A 130 -3.58 -14.40 5.75
N TRP A 131 -2.52 -13.60 5.90
CA TRP A 131 -2.49 -12.19 5.54
C TRP A 131 -1.15 -11.78 4.94
N TYR A 132 -1.21 -10.91 3.96
CA TYR A 132 -0.04 -10.33 3.30
C TYR A 132 -0.20 -8.83 3.19
N VAL A 133 0.91 -8.10 3.21
CA VAL A 133 0.91 -6.67 2.93
C VAL A 133 1.98 -6.35 1.90
N TYR A 134 1.65 -5.46 0.98
CA TYR A 134 2.59 -4.93 0.00
C TYR A 134 2.65 -3.41 0.13
N TRP A 135 3.85 -2.87 0.37
CA TRP A 135 4.08 -1.43 0.38
C TRP A 135 4.48 -0.96 -1.02
N TYR A 136 3.50 -0.43 -1.75
CA TYR A 136 3.69 0.12 -3.07
C TYR A 136 4.28 1.53 -2.98
N VAL A 137 5.43 1.74 -3.61
CA VAL A 137 6.11 3.04 -3.66
C VAL A 137 6.26 3.46 -5.11
N THR A 138 5.77 4.65 -5.44
CA THR A 138 5.86 5.21 -6.80
C THR A 138 6.21 6.69 -6.79
N ARG A 139 6.65 7.17 -7.95
CA ARG A 139 6.87 8.59 -8.22
C ARG A 139 6.25 8.90 -9.58
N LEU A 140 5.42 9.94 -9.59
CA LEU A 140 4.83 10.47 -10.80
C LEU A 140 5.66 11.64 -11.30
N PHE A 141 5.87 11.66 -12.61
CA PHE A 141 6.53 12.74 -13.34
C PHE A 141 5.48 13.41 -14.22
#